data_AF-A0A0F9CYV1-F1
#
_entry.id   AF-A0A0F9CYV1-F1
#
_cell.length_a   1.000
_cell.length_b   1.000
_cell.length_c   1.000
_cell.angle_alpha   90.00
_cell.angle_beta   90.00
_cell.angle_gamma   90.00
#
_symmetry.space_group_name_H-M   'P 1'
#
loop_
_entity.id
_entity.type
_entity.pdbx_description
1 polymer ?
#
loop_
_entity_poly.entity_id
_entity_poly.type
_entity_poly.pdbx_seq_one_letter_code
_entity_poly.pdbx_strand_id
1 'polypeptide(L)'
;ACELANLNIPYRLDGSVIEVVNPEIRTLMGSTSHHHRYVVALKKKGETKTATVEGITWQVGRSGRLTPVINIEPTYLSGATISNITGVHAGYLKQHKIGVGAVIELVRAGEVIPDFLRTISEGEDVSRPLWGPGESEGTKEDGDVLYCVNEQCADRVVSRLSHFFTILGNVDLFGRKTIEKLVANGVDDLPTIYALDVEQFKAIGFGDKQSQNLIDQLIRSRTESVQDFKFLAGIGIHHLGRGDSRKLLAVHPVESLITVDATQIAAIRGFGEITSKSIAAALPTVWPVISALLTLGFNLETAEPVKSDTSISGKNVVFTGSMSSSRDDMKSTARQLGANVQSKPTAKTDFLIIGKSVGQAKIDAAEKHGTKVITEEDYLGLIAA
;
A
#
# COMPACT_ATOMS: atom_id res chain seq x y z
N ALA A 1 24.73 17.14 -26.20
CA ALA A 1 23.31 16.98 -25.82
C ALA A 1 22.53 16.70 -27.10
N CYS A 2 21.88 15.55 -27.23
CA CYS A 2 20.98 15.31 -28.38
C CYS A 2 19.76 16.21 -28.24
N GLU A 3 19.71 17.29 -29.00
CA GLU A 3 18.53 18.14 -29.11
C GLU A 3 17.43 17.37 -29.86
N LEU A 4 16.60 16.65 -29.11
CA LEU A 4 15.30 16.10 -29.56
C LEU A 4 14.28 17.19 -29.92
N ALA A 5 14.70 18.46 -30.05
CA ALA A 5 13.83 19.60 -30.26
C ALA A 5 13.30 19.69 -31.71
N ASN A 6 13.93 18.99 -32.67
CA ASN A 6 13.62 19.13 -34.10
C ASN A 6 13.03 17.87 -34.78
N LEU A 7 12.56 16.87 -34.02
CA LEU A 7 11.92 15.71 -34.61
C LEU A 7 10.39 15.86 -34.53
N ASN A 8 9.76 15.99 -35.69
CA ASN A 8 8.30 16.07 -35.83
C ASN A 8 7.68 14.67 -35.63
N ILE A 9 7.54 14.27 -34.37
CA ILE A 9 7.08 12.95 -33.96
C ILE A 9 5.58 13.04 -33.63
N PRO A 10 4.71 12.19 -34.21
CA PRO A 10 3.26 12.30 -34.07
C PRO A 10 2.72 11.83 -32.69
N TYR A 11 3.59 11.66 -31.69
CA TYR A 11 3.26 11.19 -30.35
C TYR A 11 4.19 11.80 -29.30
N ARG A 12 3.72 11.85 -28.06
CA ARG A 12 4.45 12.47 -26.94
C ARG A 12 5.60 11.56 -26.50
N LEU A 13 6.73 12.17 -26.11
CA LEU A 13 7.91 11.51 -25.55
C LEU A 13 8.25 12.14 -24.19
N ASP A 14 8.54 11.35 -23.17
CA ASP A 14 8.95 11.82 -21.84
C ASP A 14 10.49 11.87 -21.65
N GLY A 15 11.25 11.43 -22.65
CA GLY A 15 12.71 11.40 -22.59
C GLY A 15 13.36 10.57 -23.68
N SER A 16 14.54 10.05 -23.36
CA SER A 16 15.27 9.08 -24.16
C SER A 16 15.84 7.99 -23.28
N VAL A 17 16.08 6.82 -23.85
CA VAL A 17 16.75 5.72 -23.17
C VAL A 17 18.20 5.70 -23.61
N ILE A 18 19.12 5.78 -22.67
CA ILE A 18 20.55 5.59 -22.89
C ILE A 18 20.87 4.15 -22.49
N GLU A 19 21.46 3.41 -23.43
CA GLU A 19 21.79 2.00 -23.25
C GLU A 19 23.25 1.75 -23.65
N VAL A 20 23.97 0.97 -22.86
CA VAL A 20 25.30 0.47 -23.25
C VAL A 20 25.11 -0.56 -24.36
N VAL A 21 25.73 -0.40 -25.53
CA VAL A 21 25.54 -1.34 -26.66
C VAL A 21 26.43 -2.60 -26.59
N ASN A 22 27.52 -2.57 -25.83
CA ASN A 22 28.44 -3.71 -25.72
C ASN A 22 27.86 -4.84 -24.83
N PRO A 23 27.73 -6.09 -25.33
CA PRO A 23 27.12 -7.20 -24.58
C PRO A 23 27.89 -7.62 -23.33
N GLU A 24 29.22 -7.62 -23.37
CA GLU A 24 30.08 -8.03 -22.25
C GLU A 24 29.94 -7.05 -21.09
N ILE A 25 29.91 -5.74 -21.40
CA ILE A 25 29.70 -4.68 -20.40
C ILE A 25 28.29 -4.77 -19.81
N ARG A 26 27.25 -5.05 -20.61
CA ARG A 26 25.88 -5.25 -20.08
C ARG A 26 25.82 -6.36 -19.04
N THR A 27 26.48 -7.49 -19.33
CA THR A 27 26.55 -8.65 -18.43
C THR A 27 27.28 -8.31 -17.13
N LEU A 28 28.42 -7.61 -17.21
CA LEU A 28 29.18 -7.15 -16.06
C LEU A 28 28.39 -6.16 -15.18
N MET A 29 27.63 -5.24 -15.80
CA MET A 29 26.84 -4.27 -15.06
C MET A 29 25.65 -4.90 -14.33
N GLY A 30 25.01 -5.92 -14.90
CA GLY A 30 23.92 -6.67 -14.25
C GLY A 30 22.63 -5.86 -14.05
N SER A 31 21.83 -6.18 -13.02
CA SER A 31 20.49 -5.57 -12.81
C SER A 31 20.01 -5.61 -11.35
N THR A 32 19.24 -4.61 -10.92
CA THR A 32 18.53 -4.56 -9.62
C THR A 32 17.15 -5.18 -9.71
N SER A 33 16.46 -5.44 -8.59
CA SER A 33 15.07 -5.95 -8.51
C SER A 33 14.09 -5.26 -9.46
N HIS A 34 14.36 -4.01 -9.82
CA HIS A 34 13.47 -3.14 -10.55
C HIS A 34 13.98 -2.70 -11.94
N HIS A 35 15.29 -2.67 -12.21
CA HIS A 35 15.84 -2.14 -13.47
C HIS A 35 17.22 -2.71 -13.83
N HIS A 36 17.58 -2.68 -15.13
CA HIS A 36 18.94 -3.02 -15.60
C HIS A 36 19.91 -1.87 -15.29
N ARG A 37 21.16 -2.19 -14.94
CA ARG A 37 22.17 -1.15 -14.62
C ARG A 37 22.81 -0.53 -15.86
N TYR A 38 22.74 -1.22 -17.00
CA TYR A 38 23.30 -0.78 -18.28
C TYR A 38 22.33 0.07 -19.12
N VAL A 39 21.13 0.35 -18.59
CA VAL A 39 20.12 1.17 -19.24
C VAL A 39 19.62 2.23 -18.28
N VAL A 40 19.46 3.47 -18.75
CA VAL A 40 18.90 4.56 -17.98
C VAL A 40 17.95 5.38 -18.84
N ALA A 41 16.78 5.69 -18.29
CA ALA A 41 15.89 6.66 -18.91
C ALA A 41 16.39 8.08 -18.59
N LEU A 42 16.95 8.76 -19.59
CA LEU A 42 17.21 10.18 -19.55
C LEU A 42 15.90 10.93 -19.83
N LYS A 43 15.14 11.23 -18.77
CA LYS A 43 13.90 11.99 -18.90
C LYS A 43 14.18 13.46 -19.19
N LYS A 44 13.36 14.08 -20.06
CA LYS A 44 13.34 15.54 -20.12
C LYS A 44 12.85 16.03 -18.75
N LYS A 45 13.37 17.17 -18.28
CA LYS A 45 12.75 17.84 -17.13
C LYS A 45 11.28 18.02 -17.48
N GLY A 46 10.40 17.43 -16.66
CA GLY A 46 8.97 17.58 -16.83
C GLY A 46 8.62 19.06 -16.87
N GLU A 47 7.49 19.39 -17.49
CA GLU A 47 6.93 20.74 -17.37
C GLU A 47 6.92 21.11 -15.88
N THR A 48 7.37 22.32 -15.57
CA THR A 48 7.30 22.84 -14.21
C THR A 48 6.36 24.04 -14.19
N LYS A 49 5.63 24.18 -13.09
CA LYS A 49 4.75 25.31 -12.84
C LYS A 49 4.97 25.82 -11.44
N THR A 50 4.85 27.13 -11.28
CA THR A 50 4.83 27.78 -9.99
C THR A 50 3.40 27.86 -9.48
N ALA A 51 3.21 27.66 -8.18
CA ALA A 51 1.92 27.81 -7.53
C ALA A 51 2.11 28.44 -6.15
N THR A 52 1.15 29.25 -5.74
CA THR A 52 1.08 29.85 -4.41
C THR A 52 0.43 28.86 -3.44
N VAL A 53 1.01 28.70 -2.26
CA VAL A 53 0.45 27.92 -1.16
C VAL A 53 -0.65 28.73 -0.48
N GLU A 54 -1.89 28.25 -0.59
CA GLU A 54 -3.06 28.88 0.03
C GLU A 54 -3.29 28.39 1.46
N GLY A 55 -2.85 27.17 1.79
CA GLY A 55 -3.11 26.57 3.09
C GLY A 55 -2.37 25.26 3.31
N ILE A 56 -2.37 24.78 4.56
CA ILE A 56 -1.82 23.48 4.92
C ILE A 56 -2.86 22.74 5.76
N THR A 57 -3.44 21.69 5.18
CA THR A 57 -4.40 20.82 5.86
C THR A 57 -3.68 19.67 6.52
N TRP A 58 -3.88 19.44 7.82
CA TRP A 58 -3.28 18.35 8.55
C TRP A 58 -4.20 17.15 8.64
N GLN A 59 -3.77 16.01 8.09
CA GLN A 59 -4.51 14.76 8.15
C GLN A 59 -3.94 13.87 9.26
N VAL A 60 -4.77 13.51 10.24
CA VAL A 60 -4.41 12.54 11.27
C VAL A 60 -4.58 11.13 10.69
N GLY A 61 -3.52 10.33 10.67
CA GLY A 61 -3.57 8.92 10.30
C GLY A 61 -4.02 8.02 11.46
N ARG A 62 -4.17 6.72 11.19
CA ARG A 62 -4.62 5.71 12.18
C ARG A 62 -3.77 5.66 13.45
N SER A 63 -2.45 5.80 13.32
CA SER A 63 -1.51 5.82 14.45
C SER A 63 -1.40 7.20 15.13
N GLY A 64 -2.22 8.16 14.72
CA GLY A 64 -2.12 9.56 15.11
C GLY A 64 -1.11 10.37 14.33
N ARG A 65 -0.32 9.75 13.43
CA ARG A 65 0.65 10.49 12.60
C ARG A 65 -0.06 11.60 11.82
N LEU A 66 0.38 12.83 12.03
CA LEU A 66 -0.07 14.02 11.32
C LEU A 66 0.70 14.14 10.01
N THR A 67 -0.02 14.10 8.89
CA THR A 67 0.53 14.25 7.55
C THR A 67 0.02 15.55 6.93
N PRO A 68 0.89 16.51 6.59
CA PRO A 68 0.46 17.74 5.97
C PRO A 68 0.14 17.53 4.49
N VAL A 69 -0.95 18.13 4.06
CA VAL A 69 -1.33 18.30 2.65
C VAL A 69 -1.25 19.79 2.35
N ILE A 70 -0.37 20.16 1.43
CA ILE A 70 -0.18 21.56 1.01
C ILE A 70 -1.26 21.85 -0.01
N ASN A 71 -2.14 22.80 0.31
CA ASN A 71 -3.18 23.31 -0.56
C ASN A 71 -2.61 24.47 -1.37
N ILE A 72 -2.72 24.38 -2.69
CA ILE A 72 -2.17 25.38 -3.62
C ILE A 72 -3.28 25.95 -4.48
N GLU A 73 -3.04 27.15 -5.03
CA GLU A 73 -3.90 27.70 -6.06
C GLU A 73 -4.04 26.69 -7.23
N PRO A 74 -5.26 26.45 -7.77
CA PRO A 74 -5.48 25.49 -8.83
C PRO A 74 -4.58 25.72 -10.05
N THR A 75 -3.58 24.87 -10.22
CA THR A 75 -2.51 25.06 -11.20
C THR A 75 -2.57 23.97 -12.25
N TYR A 76 -2.79 24.34 -13.51
CA TYR A 76 -2.76 23.40 -14.63
C TYR A 76 -1.31 23.01 -14.97
N LEU A 77 -1.01 21.72 -14.86
CA LEU A 77 0.31 21.15 -15.09
C LEU A 77 0.21 19.77 -15.75
N SER A 78 0.80 19.60 -16.93
CA SER A 78 0.88 18.32 -17.64
C SER A 78 -0.47 17.59 -17.74
N GLY A 79 -1.50 18.30 -18.22
CA GLY A 79 -2.82 17.70 -18.51
C GLY A 79 -3.78 17.60 -17.33
N ALA A 80 -3.41 18.02 -16.12
CA ALA A 80 -4.27 18.00 -14.95
C ALA A 80 -4.19 19.30 -14.15
N THR A 81 -5.29 19.68 -13.51
CA THR A 81 -5.30 20.77 -12.52
C THR A 81 -4.91 20.21 -11.16
N ILE A 82 -3.85 20.77 -10.59
CA ILE A 82 -3.28 20.36 -9.31
C ILE A 82 -3.66 21.40 -8.26
N SER A 83 -4.29 20.96 -7.19
CA SER A 83 -4.70 21.81 -6.06
C SER A 83 -4.15 21.34 -4.72
N ASN A 84 -3.53 20.15 -4.69
CA ASN A 84 -2.99 19.56 -3.47
C ASN A 84 -1.70 18.82 -3.78
N ILE A 85 -0.71 18.96 -2.89
CA ILE A 85 0.53 18.19 -2.92
C ILE A 85 0.84 17.64 -1.53
N THR A 86 1.60 16.54 -1.47
CA THR A 86 2.01 15.96 -0.18
C THR A 86 3.08 16.84 0.47
N GLY A 87 2.89 17.17 1.74
CA GLY A 87 3.93 17.81 2.56
C GLY A 87 4.81 16.80 3.28
N VAL A 88 4.57 15.48 3.12
CA VAL A 88 5.34 14.35 3.68
C VAL A 88 5.33 14.24 5.22
N HIS A 89 5.85 15.25 5.92
CA HIS A 89 5.87 15.40 7.39
C HIS A 89 6.20 16.87 7.77
N ALA A 90 6.14 17.21 9.06
CA ALA A 90 6.32 18.59 9.52
C ALA A 90 7.73 19.15 9.25
N GLY A 91 8.78 18.36 9.53
CA GLY A 91 10.15 18.78 9.25
C GLY A 91 10.42 19.02 7.76
N TYR A 92 9.70 18.37 6.84
CA TYR A 92 9.83 18.59 5.40
C TYR A 92 9.36 20.01 5.03
N LEU A 93 8.21 20.44 5.56
CA LEU A 93 7.72 21.81 5.36
C LEU A 93 8.70 22.84 5.90
N LYS A 94 9.29 22.59 7.08
CA LYS A 94 10.27 23.48 7.72
C LYS A 94 11.57 23.56 6.92
N GLN A 95 12.12 22.40 6.52
CA GLN A 95 13.35 22.31 5.73
C GLN A 95 13.22 23.03 4.39
N HIS A 96 12.06 22.91 3.75
CA HIS A 96 11.81 23.51 2.44
C HIS A 96 11.11 24.87 2.52
N LYS A 97 10.84 25.40 3.72
CA LYS A 97 10.20 26.70 3.95
C LYS A 97 8.85 26.86 3.23
N ILE A 98 8.05 25.79 3.26
CA ILE A 98 6.75 25.71 2.60
C ILE A 98 5.66 26.13 3.60
N GLY A 99 5.53 27.44 3.79
CA GLY A 99 4.46 28.04 4.58
C GLY A 99 3.29 28.56 3.74
N VAL A 100 2.23 29.00 4.41
CA VAL A 100 1.13 29.73 3.74
C VAL A 100 1.70 30.99 3.10
N GLY A 101 1.29 31.27 1.85
CA GLY A 101 1.83 32.36 1.04
C GLY A 101 3.16 32.05 0.34
N ALA A 102 3.77 30.88 0.57
CA ALA A 102 4.97 30.48 -0.17
C ALA A 102 4.66 30.29 -1.65
N VAL A 103 5.61 30.63 -2.53
CA VAL A 103 5.53 30.31 -3.96
C VAL A 103 6.46 29.14 -4.22
N ILE A 104 5.89 28.02 -4.66
CA ILE A 104 6.60 26.76 -4.86
C ILE A 104 6.62 26.35 -6.34
N GLU A 105 7.70 25.71 -6.77
CA GLU A 105 7.83 25.12 -8.10
C GLU A 105 7.49 23.62 -8.03
N LEU A 106 6.61 23.20 -8.92
CA LEU A 106 6.07 21.84 -8.99
C LEU A 106 6.48 21.16 -10.28
N VAL A 107 6.63 19.85 -10.22
CA VAL A 107 6.81 18.99 -11.39
C VAL A 107 5.88 17.80 -11.29
N ARG A 108 5.42 17.27 -12.43
CA ARG A 108 4.66 16.02 -12.44
C ARG A 108 5.54 14.88 -12.93
N ALA A 109 6.09 14.09 -12.00
CA ALA A 109 6.97 12.98 -12.33
C ALA A 109 6.18 11.90 -13.10
N GLY A 110 6.57 11.64 -14.35
CA GLY A 110 5.90 10.66 -15.21
C GLY A 110 4.43 10.96 -15.48
N GLU A 111 4.01 12.22 -15.38
CA GLU A 111 2.62 12.68 -15.58
C GLU A 111 1.58 12.02 -14.64
N VAL A 112 1.99 11.47 -13.49
CA VAL A 112 1.04 10.86 -12.54
C VAL A 112 0.93 11.68 -11.26
N ILE A 113 2.02 11.80 -10.50
CA ILE A 113 2.02 12.39 -9.15
C ILE A 113 2.76 13.74 -9.18
N PRO A 114 2.13 14.84 -8.71
CA PRO A 114 2.84 16.10 -8.49
C PRO A 114 3.87 15.96 -7.39
N ASP A 115 5.04 16.52 -7.62
CA ASP A 115 6.15 16.57 -6.69
C ASP A 115 6.65 18.01 -6.54
N PHE A 116 7.14 18.32 -5.35
CA PHE A 116 7.75 19.60 -5.02
C PHE A 116 9.20 19.62 -5.53
N LEU A 117 9.58 20.67 -6.25
CA LEU A 117 10.96 20.88 -6.66
C LEU A 117 11.73 21.79 -5.72
N ARG A 118 11.21 23.01 -5.50
CA ARG A 118 11.84 24.03 -4.66
C ARG A 118 10.88 25.15 -4.30
N THR A 119 11.25 25.90 -3.28
CA THR A 119 10.59 27.14 -2.88
C THR A 119 11.24 28.32 -3.59
N ILE A 120 10.43 29.12 -4.27
CA ILE A 120 10.84 30.34 -4.97
C ILE A 120 10.77 31.54 -4.03
N SER A 121 9.66 31.62 -3.29
CA SER A 121 9.46 32.63 -2.25
C SER A 121 8.97 31.93 -0.99
N GLU A 122 9.56 32.31 0.13
CA GLU A 122 9.21 31.80 1.46
C GLU A 122 7.84 32.36 1.87
N GLY A 123 7.07 31.54 2.59
CA GLY A 123 5.81 31.93 3.21
C GLY A 123 5.97 32.18 4.70
N GLU A 124 4.85 32.12 5.42
CA GLU A 124 4.84 32.15 6.88
C GLU A 124 5.69 31.02 7.49
N ASP A 125 6.22 31.23 8.69
CA ASP A 125 7.02 30.22 9.38
C ASP A 125 6.13 29.03 9.80
N VAL A 126 6.54 27.82 9.43
CA VAL A 126 5.84 26.55 9.73
C VAL A 126 6.28 26.00 11.09
N SER A 127 6.83 26.84 11.98
CA SER A 127 7.48 26.40 13.22
C SER A 127 6.56 25.64 14.16
N ARG A 128 5.22 25.71 13.96
CA ARG A 128 4.23 24.84 14.61
C ARG A 128 3.01 24.62 13.72
N PRO A 129 2.54 23.38 13.53
CA PRO A 129 1.18 23.18 13.04
C PRO A 129 0.17 23.58 14.10
N LEU A 130 -0.67 24.53 13.74
CA LEU A 130 -1.95 24.76 14.40
C LEU A 130 -2.92 23.69 13.89
N TRP A 131 -3.17 22.65 14.68
CA TRP A 131 -4.23 21.68 14.41
C TRP A 131 -5.31 21.76 15.50
N GLY A 132 -6.51 22.23 15.11
CA GLY A 132 -7.77 22.12 15.86
C GLY A 132 -7.95 23.03 17.09
N PRO A 133 -9.19 23.28 17.54
CA PRO A 133 -9.48 24.26 18.59
C PRO A 133 -8.96 23.76 19.95
N GLY A 134 -7.93 24.43 20.49
CA GLY A 134 -7.27 24.05 21.75
C GLY A 134 -5.75 23.81 21.67
N GLU A 135 -5.07 24.25 20.60
CA GLU A 135 -3.67 24.69 20.58
C GLU A 135 -2.61 23.80 21.26
N SER A 136 -1.86 23.01 20.46
CA SER A 136 -0.53 22.44 20.77
C SER A 136 -0.36 21.43 21.92
N GLU A 137 -1.28 21.32 22.87
CA GLU A 137 -1.17 20.36 24.00
C GLU A 137 -1.48 18.91 23.61
N GLY A 138 -2.10 18.71 22.43
CA GLY A 138 -2.52 17.41 21.92
C GLY A 138 -1.56 16.74 20.94
N THR A 139 -0.34 17.27 20.74
CA THR A 139 0.60 16.74 19.74
C THR A 139 1.96 16.42 20.33
N LYS A 140 2.54 15.29 19.93
CA LYS A 140 3.89 14.85 20.28
C LYS A 140 4.78 14.85 19.05
N GLU A 141 5.99 15.37 19.18
CA GLU A 141 7.03 15.29 18.15
C GLU A 141 7.87 14.01 18.34
N ASP A 142 8.24 13.39 17.23
CA ASP A 142 9.23 12.32 17.15
C ASP A 142 10.07 12.55 15.90
N GLY A 143 11.22 13.22 16.09
CA GLY A 143 12.02 13.79 15.01
C GLY A 143 11.22 14.81 14.18
N ASP A 144 11.17 14.60 12.88
CA ASP A 144 10.47 15.50 11.93
C ASP A 144 8.96 15.20 11.77
N VAL A 145 8.46 14.19 12.50
CA VAL A 145 7.09 13.70 12.40
C VAL A 145 6.30 14.09 13.63
N LEU A 146 5.05 14.47 13.42
CA LEU A 146 4.13 14.84 14.48
C LEU A 146 3.05 13.78 14.66
N TYR A 147 2.62 13.60 15.89
CA TYR A 147 1.58 12.64 16.27
C TYR A 147 0.53 13.32 17.14
N CYS A 148 -0.74 13.14 16.82
CA CYS A 148 -1.84 13.41 17.74
C CYS A 148 -1.72 12.46 18.95
N VAL A 149 -1.76 12.96 20.18
CA VAL A 149 -1.70 12.15 21.41
C VAL A 149 -3.08 11.69 21.88
N ASN A 150 -4.15 12.35 21.41
CA ASN A 150 -5.51 11.98 21.74
C ASN A 150 -5.92 10.72 20.97
N GLU A 151 -5.96 9.57 21.64
CA GLU A 151 -6.36 8.31 21.04
C GLU A 151 -7.84 8.26 20.65
N GLN A 152 -8.68 9.07 21.30
CA GLN A 152 -10.11 9.24 21.03
C GLN A 152 -10.40 10.36 20.03
N CYS A 153 -9.36 10.89 19.36
CA CYS A 153 -9.53 11.89 18.32
C CYS A 153 -10.46 11.39 17.20
N ALA A 154 -11.50 12.16 16.88
CA ALA A 154 -12.44 11.85 15.80
C ALA A 154 -11.72 11.56 14.47
N ASP A 155 -10.65 12.28 14.13
CA ASP A 155 -9.90 12.02 12.89
C ASP A 155 -9.15 10.68 12.90
N ARG A 156 -8.71 10.19 14.06
CA ARG A 156 -8.15 8.83 14.18
C ARG A 156 -9.22 7.78 13.94
N VAL A 157 -10.42 7.99 14.51
CA VAL A 157 -11.59 7.13 14.29
C VAL A 157 -11.96 7.12 12.81
N VAL A 158 -12.11 8.29 12.20
CA VAL A 158 -12.40 8.44 10.76
C VAL A 158 -11.36 7.69 9.92
N SER A 159 -10.08 7.83 10.24
CA SER A 159 -9.00 7.16 9.52
C SER A 159 -8.99 5.65 9.71
N ARG A 160 -9.33 5.15 10.90
CA ARG A 160 -9.47 3.72 11.19
C ARG A 160 -10.61 3.10 10.40
N LEU A 161 -11.80 3.71 10.45
CA LEU A 161 -13.00 3.25 9.75
C LEU A 161 -12.81 3.33 8.23
N SER A 162 -12.32 4.46 7.71
CA SER A 162 -12.05 4.62 6.27
C SER A 162 -11.04 3.60 5.75
N HIS A 163 -10.02 3.28 6.56
CA HIS A 163 -9.04 2.25 6.22
C HIS A 163 -9.67 0.87 6.09
N PHE A 164 -10.59 0.48 6.98
CA PHE A 164 -11.28 -0.81 6.87
C PHE A 164 -11.95 -0.98 5.50
N PHE A 165 -12.82 -0.03 5.12
CA PHE A 165 -13.53 -0.08 3.84
C PHE A 165 -12.57 -0.05 2.63
N THR A 166 -11.50 0.76 2.71
CA THR A 166 -10.47 0.84 1.67
C THR A 166 -9.68 -0.47 1.49
N ILE A 167 -9.36 -1.17 2.59
CA ILE A 167 -8.61 -2.42 2.52
C ILE A 167 -9.49 -3.60 2.14
N LEU A 168 -10.73 -3.65 2.65
CA LEU A 168 -11.71 -4.68 2.30
C LEU A 168 -11.97 -4.65 0.78
N GLY A 169 -12.21 -3.44 0.24
CA GLY A 169 -12.13 -3.17 -1.20
C GLY A 169 -13.29 -3.70 -2.05
N ASN A 170 -14.33 -4.25 -1.44
CA ASN A 170 -15.59 -4.69 -2.08
C ASN A 170 -16.80 -3.85 -1.62
N VAL A 171 -16.54 -2.61 -1.21
CA VAL A 171 -17.52 -1.72 -0.57
C VAL A 171 -17.25 -0.28 -1.00
N ASP A 172 -18.19 0.28 -1.75
CA ASP A 172 -18.11 1.64 -2.25
C ASP A 172 -18.87 2.61 -1.33
N LEU A 173 -18.75 3.92 -1.59
CA LEU A 173 -19.48 5.00 -0.90
C LEU A 173 -19.07 5.27 0.58
N PHE A 174 -18.29 4.40 1.21
CA PHE A 174 -17.70 4.61 2.54
C PHE A 174 -16.33 5.33 2.49
N GLY A 175 -16.26 6.40 1.70
CA GLY A 175 -15.10 7.29 1.64
C GLY A 175 -15.03 8.22 2.85
N ARG A 176 -13.89 8.94 2.99
CA ARG A 176 -13.59 9.78 4.17
C ARG A 176 -14.74 10.71 4.59
N LYS A 177 -15.36 11.43 3.65
CA LYS A 177 -16.48 12.36 3.96
C LYS A 177 -17.73 11.66 4.52
N THR A 178 -18.04 10.47 4.01
CA THR A 178 -19.16 9.66 4.52
C THR A 178 -18.86 9.24 5.96
N ILE A 179 -17.64 8.78 6.21
CA ILE A 179 -17.19 8.37 7.55
C ILE A 179 -17.14 9.57 8.52
N GLU A 180 -16.62 10.73 8.09
CA GLU A 180 -16.62 11.97 8.89
C GLU A 180 -18.04 12.33 9.35
N LYS A 181 -19.03 12.22 8.45
CA LYS A 181 -20.43 12.49 8.78
C LYS A 181 -21.02 11.47 9.76
N LEU A 182 -20.68 10.19 9.62
CA LEU A 182 -21.09 9.14 10.57
C LEU A 182 -20.51 9.39 11.96
N VAL A 183 -19.19 9.63 12.05
CA VAL A 183 -18.49 9.89 13.31
C VAL A 183 -19.00 11.16 13.98
N ALA A 184 -19.29 12.22 13.22
CA ALA A 184 -19.88 13.45 13.74
C ALA A 184 -21.27 13.24 14.36
N ASN A 185 -21.96 12.14 14.02
CA ASN A 185 -23.26 11.76 14.58
C ASN A 185 -23.15 10.58 15.57
N GLY A 186 -21.96 10.32 16.11
CA GLY A 186 -21.74 9.31 17.16
C GLY A 186 -21.62 7.87 16.66
N VAL A 187 -21.49 7.66 15.34
CA VAL A 187 -21.24 6.34 14.76
C VAL A 187 -19.73 6.17 14.54
N ASP A 188 -19.05 5.58 15.51
CA ASP A 188 -17.58 5.58 15.64
C ASP A 188 -16.90 4.19 15.59
N ASP A 189 -17.68 3.13 15.40
CA ASP A 189 -17.22 1.75 15.28
C ASP A 189 -17.87 0.99 14.10
N LEU A 190 -17.21 -0.09 13.66
CA LEU A 190 -17.68 -0.88 12.51
C LEU A 190 -18.98 -1.64 12.79
N PRO A 191 -19.13 -2.39 13.90
CA PRO A 191 -20.40 -3.02 14.25
C PRO A 191 -21.60 -2.08 14.18
N THR A 192 -21.48 -0.87 14.72
CA THR A 192 -22.54 0.14 14.69
C THR A 192 -22.85 0.57 13.26
N ILE A 193 -21.84 0.82 12.40
CA ILE A 193 -22.08 1.13 10.98
C ILE A 193 -22.87 0.02 10.27
N TYR A 194 -22.50 -1.23 10.50
CA TYR A 194 -23.16 -2.39 9.88
C TYR A 194 -24.56 -2.66 10.44
N ALA A 195 -24.92 -2.10 11.59
CA ALA A 195 -26.23 -2.20 12.21
C ALA A 195 -27.20 -1.10 11.79
N LEU A 196 -26.71 -0.04 11.13
CA LEU A 196 -27.56 1.07 10.68
C LEU A 196 -28.62 0.60 9.67
N ASP A 197 -29.83 1.13 9.81
CA ASP A 197 -30.89 1.02 8.81
C ASP A 197 -31.02 2.29 7.94
N VAL A 198 -31.90 2.23 6.94
CA VAL A 198 -32.14 3.34 5.99
C VAL A 198 -32.61 4.61 6.70
N GLU A 199 -33.46 4.49 7.73
CA GLU A 199 -34.00 5.64 8.46
C GLU A 199 -32.95 6.28 9.37
N GLN A 200 -32.05 5.49 9.97
CA GLN A 200 -30.93 6.00 10.74
C GLN A 200 -29.90 6.72 9.85
N PHE A 201 -29.59 6.21 8.66
CA PHE A 201 -28.78 6.95 7.69
C PHE A 201 -29.46 8.27 7.28
N LYS A 202 -30.78 8.27 7.09
CA LYS A 202 -31.53 9.50 6.81
C LYS A 202 -31.49 10.50 7.97
N ALA A 203 -31.61 10.02 9.21
CA ALA A 203 -31.51 10.86 10.41
C ALA A 203 -30.14 11.54 10.57
N ILE A 204 -29.07 10.86 10.12
CA ILE A 204 -27.71 11.40 10.04
C ILE A 204 -27.58 12.45 8.90
N GLY A 205 -28.58 12.54 8.02
CA GLY A 205 -28.71 13.54 6.97
C GLY A 205 -28.30 13.05 5.58
N PHE A 206 -28.20 11.75 5.34
CA PHE A 206 -28.05 11.20 3.99
C PHE A 206 -29.40 11.21 3.26
N GLY A 207 -29.40 11.46 1.95
CA GLY A 207 -30.64 11.46 1.16
C GLY A 207 -31.18 10.04 0.94
N ASP A 208 -32.49 9.88 0.71
CA ASP A 208 -33.16 8.57 0.62
C ASP A 208 -32.43 7.54 -0.26
N LYS A 209 -32.12 7.92 -1.50
CA LYS A 209 -31.39 7.06 -2.44
C LYS A 209 -29.96 6.76 -1.96
N GLN A 210 -29.30 7.73 -1.34
CA GLN A 210 -27.94 7.56 -0.82
C GLN A 210 -27.95 6.59 0.37
N SER A 211 -28.92 6.70 1.28
CA SER A 211 -29.08 5.80 2.42
C SER A 211 -29.31 4.36 1.96
N GLN A 212 -30.19 4.15 0.98
CA GLN A 212 -30.37 2.81 0.40
C GLN A 212 -29.08 2.27 -0.23
N ASN A 213 -28.38 3.10 -1.03
CA ASN A 213 -27.11 2.69 -1.63
C ASN A 213 -26.05 2.32 -0.58
N LEU A 214 -25.99 3.02 0.56
CA LEU A 214 -25.04 2.70 1.64
C LEU A 214 -25.36 1.32 2.25
N ILE A 215 -26.64 1.03 2.50
CA ILE A 215 -27.08 -0.29 2.95
C ILE A 215 -26.73 -1.37 1.94
N ASP A 216 -27.02 -1.15 0.66
CA ASP A 216 -26.71 -2.10 -0.40
C ASP A 216 -25.20 -2.39 -0.48
N GLN A 217 -24.35 -1.39 -0.29
CA GLN A 217 -22.89 -1.57 -0.23
C GLN A 217 -22.42 -2.34 1.02
N LEU A 218 -23.05 -2.13 2.18
CA LEU A 218 -22.75 -2.91 3.39
C LEU A 218 -23.15 -4.38 3.21
N ILE A 219 -24.31 -4.65 2.63
CA ILE A 219 -24.76 -6.02 2.29
C ILE A 219 -23.78 -6.65 1.30
N ARG A 220 -23.48 -5.95 0.20
CA ARG A 220 -22.53 -6.39 -0.83
C ARG A 220 -21.18 -6.76 -0.23
N SER A 221 -20.65 -5.93 0.68
CA SER A 221 -19.34 -6.15 1.32
C SER A 221 -19.26 -7.45 2.13
N ARG A 222 -20.42 -7.95 2.59
CA ARG A 222 -20.54 -9.20 3.35
C ARG A 222 -20.83 -10.40 2.44
N THR A 223 -21.66 -10.23 1.42
CA THR A 223 -22.11 -11.34 0.57
C THR A 223 -21.15 -11.67 -0.56
N GLU A 224 -20.48 -10.65 -1.12
CA GLU A 224 -19.43 -10.88 -2.11
C GLU A 224 -18.21 -11.49 -1.46
N SER A 225 -17.63 -12.46 -2.16
CA SER A 225 -16.42 -13.16 -1.75
C SER A 225 -15.26 -12.19 -1.55
N VAL A 226 -14.59 -12.25 -0.40
CA VAL A 226 -13.43 -11.41 -0.10
C VAL A 226 -12.34 -12.21 0.59
N GLN A 227 -11.10 -11.97 0.20
CA GLN A 227 -9.96 -12.64 0.81
C GLN A 227 -9.84 -12.28 2.29
N ASP A 228 -9.77 -13.29 3.16
CA ASP A 228 -9.70 -13.20 4.62
C ASP A 228 -8.63 -12.20 5.14
N PHE A 229 -7.48 -12.13 4.48
CA PHE A 229 -6.38 -11.25 4.87
C PHE A 229 -6.72 -9.78 4.64
N LYS A 230 -7.64 -9.45 3.71
CA LYS A 230 -8.12 -8.07 3.52
C LYS A 230 -9.02 -7.67 4.68
N PHE A 231 -9.89 -8.57 5.13
CA PHE A 231 -10.72 -8.36 6.31
C PHE A 231 -9.84 -8.08 7.54
N LEU A 232 -8.86 -8.96 7.83
CA LEU A 232 -7.96 -8.78 8.98
C LEU A 232 -7.06 -7.53 8.85
N ALA A 233 -6.49 -7.27 7.67
CA ALA A 233 -5.68 -6.06 7.45
C ALA A 233 -6.49 -4.76 7.55
N GLY A 234 -7.80 -4.83 7.27
CA GLY A 234 -8.74 -3.73 7.40
C GLY A 234 -9.01 -3.34 8.85
N ILE A 235 -8.94 -4.27 9.80
CA ILE A 235 -9.04 -3.98 11.25
C ILE A 235 -7.98 -2.97 11.70
N GLY A 236 -6.82 -3.00 11.06
CA GLY A 236 -5.79 -1.99 11.23
C GLY A 236 -4.90 -2.19 12.46
N ILE A 237 -4.66 -3.44 12.86
CA ILE A 237 -3.70 -3.80 13.90
C ILE A 237 -2.29 -3.29 13.54
N HIS A 238 -1.59 -2.71 14.51
CA HIS A 238 -0.23 -2.18 14.30
C HIS A 238 0.73 -3.30 13.86
N HIS A 239 1.62 -2.99 12.91
CA HIS A 239 2.51 -3.95 12.23
C HIS A 239 1.84 -5.13 11.49
N LEU A 240 0.51 -5.17 11.36
CA LEU A 240 -0.20 -6.23 10.64
C LEU A 240 -0.81 -5.68 9.34
N GLY A 241 0.03 -5.55 8.30
CA GLY A 241 -0.41 -5.14 6.97
C GLY A 241 -0.94 -6.31 6.12
N ARG A 242 -1.45 -6.04 4.92
CA ARG A 242 -2.02 -7.06 3.99
C ARG A 242 -1.14 -8.30 3.82
N GLY A 243 0.17 -8.12 3.67
CA GLY A 243 1.12 -9.22 3.49
C GLY A 243 1.27 -10.07 4.74
N ASP A 244 1.29 -9.45 5.91
CA ASP A 244 1.48 -10.14 7.19
C ASP A 244 0.17 -10.76 7.68
N SER A 245 -0.98 -10.10 7.48
CA SER A 245 -2.30 -10.71 7.65
C SER A 245 -2.43 -12.00 6.84
N ARG A 246 -1.95 -12.01 5.59
CA ARG A 246 -2.00 -13.22 4.74
C ARG A 246 -1.14 -14.35 5.31
N LYS A 247 0.07 -14.04 5.78
CA LYS A 247 0.96 -15.05 6.38
C LYS A 247 0.38 -15.60 7.69
N LEU A 248 -0.21 -14.73 8.50
CA LEU A 248 -0.82 -15.11 9.77
C LEU A 248 -2.02 -16.04 9.53
N LEU A 249 -2.91 -15.66 8.60
CA LEU A 249 -4.12 -16.43 8.29
C LEU A 249 -3.85 -17.75 7.54
N ALA A 250 -2.70 -17.85 6.87
CA ALA A 250 -2.25 -19.10 6.28
C ALA A 250 -1.94 -20.20 7.31
N VAL A 251 -1.74 -19.83 8.60
CA VAL A 251 -1.42 -20.76 9.69
C VAL A 251 -2.53 -20.79 10.74
N HIS A 252 -3.12 -19.62 11.03
CA HIS A 252 -4.15 -19.46 12.06
C HIS A 252 -5.41 -18.88 11.44
N PRO A 253 -6.52 -19.63 11.32
CA PRO A 253 -7.78 -19.08 10.82
C PRO A 253 -8.25 -17.91 11.70
N VAL A 254 -9.04 -17.00 11.12
CA VAL A 254 -9.44 -15.73 11.78
C VAL A 254 -10.07 -16.00 13.16
N GLU A 255 -10.88 -17.06 13.27
CA GLU A 255 -11.58 -17.51 14.48
C GLU A 255 -10.63 -17.92 15.61
N SER A 256 -9.42 -18.36 15.27
CA SER A 256 -8.41 -18.79 16.25
C SER A 256 -7.57 -17.65 16.82
N LEU A 257 -7.61 -16.45 16.22
CA LEU A 257 -6.65 -15.38 16.57
C LEU A 257 -6.79 -14.89 18.01
N ILE A 258 -7.92 -15.13 18.69
CA ILE A 258 -8.11 -14.79 20.10
C ILE A 258 -7.10 -15.47 21.03
N THR A 259 -6.62 -16.67 20.68
CA THR A 259 -5.70 -17.46 21.51
C THR A 259 -4.26 -17.44 21.01
N VAL A 260 -3.98 -16.79 19.88
CA VAL A 260 -2.65 -16.79 19.26
C VAL A 260 -1.67 -15.94 20.07
N ASP A 261 -0.59 -16.56 20.53
CA ASP A 261 0.45 -15.88 21.31
C ASP A 261 1.64 -15.39 20.45
N ALA A 262 2.52 -14.60 21.07
CA ALA A 262 3.68 -14.04 20.37
C ALA A 262 4.68 -15.10 19.86
N THR A 263 4.76 -16.26 20.53
CA THR A 263 5.65 -17.37 20.13
C THR A 263 5.13 -18.03 18.87
N GLN A 264 3.83 -18.27 18.80
CA GLN A 264 3.14 -18.82 17.63
C GLN A 264 3.29 -17.88 16.43
N ILE A 265 3.10 -16.57 16.62
CA ILE A 265 3.32 -15.59 15.53
C ILE A 265 4.79 -15.55 15.10
N ALA A 266 5.74 -15.57 16.05
CA ALA A 266 7.17 -15.57 15.73
C ALA A 266 7.65 -16.84 15.01
N ALA A 267 6.95 -17.97 15.16
CA ALA A 267 7.23 -19.18 14.40
C ALA A 267 6.91 -19.03 12.91
N ILE A 268 6.07 -18.06 12.53
CA ILE A 268 5.70 -17.79 11.13
C ILE A 268 6.82 -17.00 10.46
N ARG A 269 7.34 -17.53 9.35
CA ARG A 269 8.42 -16.90 8.59
C ARG A 269 8.06 -15.47 8.18
N GLY A 270 8.93 -14.53 8.55
CA GLY A 270 8.79 -13.12 8.22
C GLY A 270 8.21 -12.26 9.35
N PHE A 271 7.84 -12.87 10.47
CA PHE A 271 7.57 -12.16 11.71
C PHE A 271 8.83 -12.11 12.59
N GLY A 272 9.17 -10.91 13.06
CA GLY A 272 10.24 -10.70 14.04
C GLY A 272 9.67 -10.54 15.44
N GLU A 273 10.52 -10.68 16.46
CA GLU A 273 10.12 -10.66 17.87
C GLU A 273 9.28 -9.42 18.25
N ILE A 274 9.69 -8.23 17.82
CA ILE A 274 8.99 -6.96 18.08
C ILE A 274 7.58 -6.99 17.48
N THR A 275 7.48 -7.38 16.21
CA THR A 275 6.22 -7.45 15.48
C THR A 275 5.28 -8.49 16.08
N SER A 276 5.79 -9.68 16.40
CA SER A 276 5.00 -10.76 17.00
C SER A 276 4.41 -10.36 18.35
N LYS A 277 5.22 -9.76 19.23
CA LYS A 277 4.77 -9.27 20.54
C LYS A 277 3.70 -8.18 20.39
N SER A 278 3.91 -7.24 19.46
CA SER A 278 2.95 -6.15 19.22
C SER A 278 1.60 -6.66 18.71
N ILE A 279 1.60 -7.64 17.81
CA ILE A 279 0.35 -8.19 17.24
C ILE A 279 -0.38 -9.01 18.31
N ALA A 280 0.31 -9.92 19.00
CA ALA A 280 -0.28 -10.75 20.04
C ALA A 280 -0.91 -9.90 21.16
N ALA A 281 -0.25 -8.82 21.57
CA ALA A 281 -0.79 -7.90 22.57
C ALA A 281 -2.05 -7.14 22.09
N ALA A 282 -2.17 -6.86 20.80
CA ALA A 282 -3.29 -6.11 20.24
C ALA A 282 -4.53 -6.99 19.98
N LEU A 283 -4.35 -8.28 19.69
CA LEU A 283 -5.44 -9.19 19.32
C LEU A 283 -6.59 -9.22 20.35
N PRO A 284 -6.35 -9.39 21.66
CA PRO A 284 -7.43 -9.38 22.65
C PRO A 284 -8.22 -8.07 22.69
N THR A 285 -7.55 -6.92 22.47
CA THR A 285 -8.19 -5.60 22.50
C THR A 285 -9.10 -5.38 21.28
N VAL A 286 -8.74 -5.89 20.12
CA VAL A 286 -9.53 -5.74 18.89
C VAL A 286 -10.50 -6.90 18.63
N TRP A 287 -10.35 -8.00 19.37
CA TRP A 287 -11.18 -9.20 19.20
C TRP A 287 -12.69 -8.94 19.30
N PRO A 288 -13.22 -8.10 20.21
CA PRO A 288 -14.65 -7.82 20.25
C PRO A 288 -15.19 -7.29 18.92
N VAL A 289 -14.43 -6.44 18.23
CA VAL A 289 -14.79 -5.90 16.90
C VAL A 289 -14.73 -6.99 15.84
N ILE A 290 -13.65 -7.79 15.83
CA ILE A 290 -13.50 -8.91 14.89
C ILE A 290 -14.67 -9.89 15.04
N SER A 291 -14.96 -10.32 16.26
CA SER A 291 -16.05 -11.23 16.58
C SER A 291 -17.41 -10.67 16.15
N ALA A 292 -17.71 -9.40 16.48
CA ALA A 292 -18.95 -8.76 16.07
C ALA A 292 -19.10 -8.62 14.55
N LEU A 293 -18.00 -8.50 13.81
CA LEU A 293 -18.06 -8.51 12.35
C LEU A 293 -18.20 -9.92 11.79
N LEU A 294 -17.54 -10.93 12.37
CA LEU A 294 -17.68 -12.33 11.95
C LEU A 294 -19.13 -12.81 12.10
N THR A 295 -19.85 -12.39 13.15
CA THR A 295 -21.27 -12.74 13.33
C THR A 295 -22.19 -12.17 12.24
N LEU A 296 -21.74 -11.16 11.47
CA LEU A 296 -22.46 -10.65 10.29
C LEU A 296 -22.35 -11.59 9.09
N GLY A 297 -21.52 -12.63 9.13
CA GLY A 297 -21.40 -13.65 8.09
C GLY A 297 -20.74 -13.13 6.81
N PHE A 298 -19.57 -12.48 6.94
CA PHE A 298 -18.76 -12.15 5.77
C PHE A 298 -18.36 -13.42 5.01
N ASN A 299 -18.50 -13.40 3.69
CA ASN A 299 -18.06 -14.46 2.79
C ASN A 299 -16.53 -14.38 2.62
N LEU A 300 -15.80 -14.83 3.64
CA LEU A 300 -14.35 -14.81 3.67
C LEU A 300 -13.77 -16.01 2.92
N GLU A 301 -13.03 -15.74 1.85
CA GLU A 301 -12.17 -16.74 1.20
C GLU A 301 -10.97 -16.97 2.09
N THR A 302 -10.97 -18.09 2.80
CA THR A 302 -9.79 -18.55 3.50
C THR A 302 -8.77 -19.01 2.47
N ALA A 303 -7.52 -18.59 2.64
CA ALA A 303 -6.45 -19.20 1.87
C ALA A 303 -6.42 -20.71 2.21
N GLU A 304 -6.40 -21.57 1.20
CA GLU A 304 -6.06 -22.98 1.38
C GLU A 304 -4.82 -23.06 2.28
N PRO A 305 -4.84 -23.86 3.36
CA PRO A 305 -3.73 -23.93 4.28
C PRO A 305 -2.46 -24.25 3.50
N VAL A 306 -1.40 -23.53 3.83
CA VAL A 306 -0.12 -23.74 3.16
C VAL A 306 0.29 -25.19 3.40
N LYS A 307 0.32 -26.00 2.34
CA LYS A 307 0.72 -27.40 2.46
C LYS A 307 2.18 -27.41 2.91
N SER A 308 2.42 -27.90 4.12
CA SER A 308 3.75 -27.95 4.73
C SER A 308 4.55 -29.15 4.27
N ASP A 309 3.88 -30.19 3.77
CA ASP A 309 4.48 -31.43 3.23
C ASP A 309 4.33 -31.46 1.70
N THR A 310 5.10 -30.62 1.02
CA THR A 310 5.21 -30.64 -0.44
C THR A 310 6.67 -30.64 -0.84
N SER A 311 6.93 -31.09 -2.07
CA SER A 311 8.26 -31.10 -2.68
C SER A 311 8.95 -29.72 -2.72
N ILE A 312 8.16 -28.64 -2.63
CA ILE A 312 8.63 -27.24 -2.71
C ILE A 312 8.44 -26.45 -1.41
N SER A 313 7.97 -27.10 -0.34
CA SER A 313 7.81 -26.46 0.97
C SER A 313 9.14 -25.96 1.52
N GLY A 314 9.18 -24.71 1.98
CA GLY A 314 10.39 -24.04 2.49
C GLY A 314 11.38 -23.59 1.41
N LYS A 315 11.22 -24.02 0.16
CA LYS A 315 12.14 -23.72 -0.95
C LYS A 315 11.96 -22.30 -1.47
N ASN A 316 13.05 -21.62 -1.81
CA ASN A 316 13.02 -20.30 -2.42
C ASN A 316 12.89 -20.45 -3.95
N VAL A 317 11.79 -19.94 -4.52
CA VAL A 317 11.44 -20.14 -5.93
C VAL A 317 11.32 -18.80 -6.66
N VAL A 318 11.76 -18.76 -7.91
CA VAL A 318 11.64 -17.59 -8.78
C VAL A 318 11.04 -18.01 -10.10
N PHE A 319 10.03 -17.28 -10.58
CA PHE A 319 9.41 -17.52 -11.88
C PHE A 319 9.92 -16.52 -12.91
N THR A 320 10.36 -16.99 -14.08
CA THR A 320 10.78 -16.11 -15.17
C THR A 320 10.43 -16.66 -16.56
N GLY A 321 10.23 -15.77 -17.53
CA GLY A 321 9.73 -16.13 -18.87
C GLY A 321 8.22 -15.99 -19.01
N SER A 322 7.71 -16.33 -20.19
CA SER A 322 6.29 -16.42 -20.51
C SER A 322 5.80 -17.83 -20.16
N MET A 323 4.89 -17.92 -19.19
CA MET A 323 4.32 -19.17 -18.70
C MET A 323 2.99 -19.46 -19.41
N SER A 324 2.51 -20.70 -19.35
CA SER A 324 1.19 -21.11 -19.86
C SER A 324 0.03 -20.51 -19.06
N SER A 325 0.19 -20.39 -17.74
CA SER A 325 -0.74 -19.67 -16.84
C SER A 325 -0.21 -18.30 -16.45
N SER A 326 -1.04 -17.44 -15.85
CA SER A 326 -0.56 -16.14 -15.38
C SER A 326 0.54 -16.34 -14.32
N ARG A 327 1.58 -15.50 -14.40
CA ARG A 327 2.70 -15.58 -13.46
C ARG A 327 2.27 -15.36 -12.02
N ASP A 328 1.20 -14.61 -11.79
CA ASP A 328 0.70 -14.35 -10.44
C ASP A 328 -0.11 -15.53 -9.90
N ASP A 329 -0.81 -16.27 -10.76
CA ASP A 329 -1.44 -17.55 -10.38
C ASP A 329 -0.37 -18.57 -9.98
N MET A 330 0.68 -18.73 -10.79
CA MET A 330 1.77 -19.66 -10.47
C MET A 330 2.47 -19.35 -9.15
N LYS A 331 2.72 -18.05 -8.89
CA LYS A 331 3.27 -17.61 -7.61
C LYS A 331 2.28 -17.83 -6.46
N SER A 332 0.98 -17.69 -6.71
CA SER A 332 -0.04 -17.98 -5.71
C SER A 332 -0.02 -19.46 -5.34
N THR A 333 -0.04 -20.36 -6.32
CA THR A 333 0.06 -21.82 -6.12
C THR A 333 1.36 -22.21 -5.42
N ALA A 334 2.51 -21.67 -5.83
CA ALA A 334 3.77 -21.95 -5.15
C ALA A 334 3.75 -21.52 -3.66
N ARG A 335 3.15 -20.36 -3.35
CA ARG A 335 2.99 -19.91 -1.96
C ARG A 335 2.05 -20.82 -1.17
N GLN A 336 0.97 -21.29 -1.79
CA GLN A 336 0.04 -22.26 -1.18
C GLN A 336 0.71 -23.62 -0.91
N LEU A 337 1.77 -23.96 -1.64
CA LEU A 337 2.54 -25.19 -1.43
C LEU A 337 3.76 -24.97 -0.51
N GLY A 338 3.85 -23.83 0.16
CA GLY A 338 4.91 -23.56 1.15
C GLY A 338 6.21 -23.02 0.56
N ALA A 339 6.24 -22.72 -0.74
CA ALA A 339 7.41 -22.14 -1.38
C ALA A 339 7.49 -20.63 -1.16
N ASN A 340 8.73 -20.15 -1.00
CA ASN A 340 9.07 -18.75 -0.84
C ASN A 340 9.31 -18.11 -2.19
N VAL A 341 8.26 -17.50 -2.75
CA VAL A 341 8.34 -16.82 -4.03
C VAL A 341 9.15 -15.53 -3.93
N GLN A 342 10.25 -15.49 -4.65
CA GLN A 342 11.14 -14.35 -4.79
C GLN A 342 10.96 -13.68 -6.16
N SER A 343 11.20 -12.38 -6.23
CA SER A 343 11.20 -11.64 -7.50
C SER A 343 12.48 -11.86 -8.32
N LYS A 344 13.55 -12.36 -7.67
CA LYS A 344 14.88 -12.52 -8.26
C LYS A 344 15.65 -13.71 -7.70
N PRO A 345 16.48 -14.38 -8.53
CA PRO A 345 17.39 -15.40 -8.05
C PRO A 345 18.49 -14.77 -7.21
N THR A 346 18.86 -15.46 -6.14
CA THR A 346 19.91 -15.13 -5.17
C THR A 346 20.69 -16.41 -4.87
N ALA A 347 21.82 -16.30 -4.16
CA ALA A 347 22.54 -17.49 -3.67
C ALA A 347 21.71 -18.40 -2.73
N LYS A 348 20.56 -17.92 -2.23
CA LYS A 348 19.64 -18.70 -1.39
C LYS A 348 18.48 -19.31 -2.20
N THR A 349 18.39 -19.05 -3.51
CA THR A 349 17.30 -19.52 -4.35
C THR A 349 17.53 -20.99 -4.69
N ASP A 350 16.53 -21.83 -4.39
CA ASP A 350 16.58 -23.26 -4.67
C ASP A 350 16.20 -23.55 -6.12
N PHE A 351 15.11 -22.93 -6.61
CA PHE A 351 14.60 -23.16 -7.96
C PHE A 351 14.39 -21.87 -8.76
N LEU A 352 14.91 -21.86 -9.99
CA LEU A 352 14.50 -20.92 -11.03
C LEU A 352 13.60 -21.66 -12.01
N ILE A 353 12.31 -21.32 -11.99
CA ILE A 353 11.29 -21.90 -12.85
C ILE A 353 11.21 -21.06 -14.12
N ILE A 354 11.52 -21.69 -15.25
CA ILE A 354 11.62 -21.03 -16.56
C ILE A 354 10.45 -21.42 -17.48
N GLY A 355 9.81 -20.39 -18.05
CA GLY A 355 8.84 -20.53 -19.13
C GLY A 355 9.47 -20.31 -20.50
N LYS A 356 8.65 -20.03 -21.51
CA LYS A 356 9.12 -19.67 -22.86
C LYS A 356 9.80 -18.30 -22.88
N SER A 357 10.68 -18.07 -23.85
CA SER A 357 11.35 -16.77 -24.10
C SER A 357 12.12 -16.22 -22.89
N VAL A 358 12.86 -17.07 -22.18
CA VAL A 358 13.76 -16.64 -21.10
C VAL A 358 15.12 -16.25 -21.70
N GLY A 359 15.61 -15.06 -21.35
CA GLY A 359 16.94 -14.63 -21.73
C GLY A 359 18.03 -15.43 -21.00
N GLN A 360 19.05 -15.87 -21.75
CA GLN A 360 20.17 -16.71 -21.28
C GLN A 360 20.83 -16.18 -20.00
N ALA A 361 20.96 -14.86 -19.87
CA ALA A 361 21.57 -14.20 -18.72
C ALA A 361 20.93 -14.51 -17.34
N LYS A 362 19.64 -14.90 -17.28
CA LYS A 362 19.00 -15.32 -16.02
C LYS A 362 19.26 -16.79 -15.69
N ILE A 363 19.44 -17.62 -16.72
CA ILE A 363 19.82 -19.03 -16.58
C ILE A 363 21.27 -19.07 -16.08
N ASP A 364 22.17 -18.32 -16.71
CA ASP A 364 23.57 -18.23 -16.33
C ASP A 364 23.76 -17.69 -14.90
N ALA A 365 22.92 -16.72 -14.49
CA ALA A 365 22.94 -16.20 -13.12
C ALA A 365 22.46 -17.22 -12.07
N ALA A 366 21.47 -18.04 -12.42
CA ALA A 366 21.02 -19.13 -11.55
C ALA A 366 22.08 -20.23 -11.42
N GLU A 367 22.69 -20.64 -12.54
CA GLU A 367 23.79 -21.61 -12.55
C GLU A 367 24.99 -21.12 -11.73
N LYS A 368 25.37 -19.85 -11.86
CA LYS A 368 26.45 -19.22 -11.08
C LYS A 368 26.19 -19.22 -9.57
N HIS A 369 24.93 -19.17 -9.17
CA HIS A 369 24.52 -19.20 -7.77
C HIS A 369 24.21 -20.62 -7.25
N GLY A 370 24.37 -21.66 -8.08
CA GLY A 370 24.03 -23.04 -7.72
C GLY A 370 22.51 -23.28 -7.61
N THR A 371 21.69 -22.37 -8.13
CA THR A 371 20.23 -22.50 -8.17
C THR A 371 19.82 -23.49 -9.25
N LYS A 372 18.96 -24.46 -8.93
CA LYS A 372 18.49 -25.46 -9.89
C LYS A 372 17.51 -24.82 -10.86
N VAL A 373 17.84 -24.84 -12.15
CA VAL A 373 16.94 -24.35 -13.21
C VAL A 373 16.01 -25.49 -13.62
N ILE A 374 14.71 -25.27 -13.56
CA ILE A 374 13.68 -26.26 -13.92
C ILE A 374 12.66 -25.63 -14.87
N THR A 375 12.11 -26.43 -15.78
CA THR A 375 11.07 -25.94 -16.70
C THR A 375 9.73 -25.76 -15.98
N GLU A 376 8.83 -25.01 -16.61
CA GLU A 376 7.43 -24.92 -16.16
C GLU A 376 6.78 -26.31 -16.02
N GLU A 377 7.08 -27.23 -16.94
CA GLU A 377 6.54 -28.60 -16.92
C GLU A 377 7.12 -29.41 -15.75
N ASP A 378 8.42 -29.29 -15.48
CA ASP A 378 9.05 -29.90 -14.30
C ASP A 378 8.47 -29.36 -12.99
N TYR A 379 8.19 -28.05 -12.94
CA TYR A 379 7.53 -27.43 -11.79
C TYR A 379 6.12 -27.96 -11.59
N LEU A 380 5.32 -28.07 -12.65
CA LEU A 380 3.98 -28.65 -12.59
C LEU A 380 4.02 -30.11 -12.14
N GLY A 381 5.01 -30.89 -12.60
CA GLY A 381 5.25 -32.26 -12.14
C GLY A 381 5.63 -32.34 -10.66
N LEU A 382 6.47 -31.42 -10.18
CA LEU A 382 6.88 -31.36 -8.77
C LEU A 382 5.71 -31.06 -7.83
N ILE A 383 4.75 -30.23 -8.25
CA ILE A 383 3.62 -29.82 -7.41
C ILE A 383 2.38 -30.72 -7.53
N ALA A 384 2.36 -31.59 -8.54
CA ALA A 384 1.29 -32.57 -8.73
C ALA A 384 1.53 -33.88 -7.95
N ALA A 385 2.78 -34.13 -7.54
CA ALA A 385 3.18 -35.20 -6.62
C ALA A 385 3.05 -34.74 -5.16
#